data_AF-A0A3D5UTL8-F1
#
_entry.id   AF-A0A3D5UTL8-F1
#
_cell.length_a   1.000
_cell.length_b   1.000
_cell.length_c   1.000
_cell.angle_alpha   90.00
_cell.angle_beta   90.00
_cell.angle_gamma   90.00
#
_symmetry.space_group_name_H-M   'P 1'
#
loop_
_entity.id
_entity.type
_entity.pdbx_description
1 polymer ?
#
loop_
_entity_poly.entity_id
_entity_poly.type
_entity_poly.pdbx_seq_one_letter_code
_entity_poly.pdbx_strand_id
1 'polypeptide(L)'
;MADVVLSGPIRSNLLSMQNTTKLLDETQLRLATGLKVRSAIDSPTAYFTAQGLNNRASDLNGLLDSMGQGVKTLEAADQGIKSILKLVESMKAVANQALETKVNPTTITGNRAGDPLTGGVTLAGLGDLATGHTITITVGEVTETVDIGAASGEVATVQDLIDW
;
A
#
# COMPACT_ATOMS: atom_id res chain seq x y z
N MET A 1 68.39 29.34 58.09
CA MET A 1 67.81 28.91 56.81
C MET A 1 68.93 28.94 55.80
N ALA A 2 69.47 27.79 55.42
CA ALA A 2 70.45 27.73 54.34
C ALA A 2 69.72 28.12 53.06
N ASP A 3 70.02 29.29 52.53
CA ASP A 3 69.65 29.68 51.18
C ASP A 3 70.30 28.66 50.26
N VAL A 4 69.51 27.69 49.79
CA VAL A 4 69.95 26.74 48.76
C VAL A 4 70.12 27.57 47.50
N VAL A 5 71.27 28.22 47.38
CA VAL A 5 71.74 28.83 46.14
C VAL A 5 72.00 27.69 45.16
N LEU A 6 70.92 27.24 44.55
CA LEU A 6 70.93 26.26 43.49
C LEU A 6 71.77 26.89 42.37
N SER A 7 73.01 26.39 42.21
CA SER A 7 73.96 26.92 41.24
C SER A 7 73.30 26.95 39.86
N GLY A 8 73.58 27.98 39.05
CA GLY A 8 72.99 28.15 37.72
C GLY A 8 72.90 26.85 36.88
N PRO A 9 73.93 25.99 36.89
CA PRO A 9 73.89 24.68 36.21
C PRO A 9 72.85 23.69 36.77
N ILE A 10 72.66 23.60 38.09
CA ILE A 10 71.69 22.68 38.70
C ILE A 10 70.25 23.13 38.43
N ARG A 11 70.00 24.45 38.38
CA ARG A 11 68.67 25.00 38.02
C ARG A 11 68.31 24.74 36.57
N SER A 12 69.28 24.83 35.66
CA SER A 12 69.10 24.49 34.24
C SER A 12 68.79 23.00 34.06
N ASN A 13 69.48 22.13 34.80
CA ASN A 13 69.22 20.69 34.77
C ASN A 13 67.84 20.35 35.36
N LEU A 14 67.47 20.96 36.48
CA LEU A 14 66.14 20.80 37.08
C LEU A 14 65.01 21.30 36.16
N LEU A 15 65.20 22.43 35.48
CA LEU A 15 64.25 22.94 34.48
C LEU A 15 64.09 21.96 33.32
N SER A 16 65.20 21.36 32.87
CA SER A 16 65.17 20.32 31.85
C SER A 16 64.39 19.10 32.29
N MET A 17 64.63 18.61 33.51
CA MET A 17 63.88 17.48 34.10
C MET A 17 62.39 17.80 34.27
N GLN A 18 62.04 19.02 34.67
CA GLN A 18 60.65 19.46 34.75
C GLN A 18 59.97 19.49 33.37
N ASN A 19 60.66 19.98 32.34
CA ASN A 19 60.17 19.96 30.97
C ASN A 19 59.99 18.53 30.44
N THR A 20 60.94 17.62 30.71
CA THR A 20 60.83 16.20 30.35
C THR A 20 59.66 15.52 31.07
N THR A 21 59.46 15.82 32.35
CA THR A 21 58.34 15.27 33.13
C THR A 21 57.00 15.74 32.54
N LYS A 22 56.89 17.03 32.19
CA LYS A 22 55.69 17.56 31.53
C LYS A 22 55.43 16.91 30.17
N LEU A 23 56.47 16.68 29.36
CA LEU A 23 56.34 15.97 28.08
C LEU A 23 55.91 14.51 28.25
N LEU A 24 56.41 13.84 29.29
CA LEU A 24 56.00 12.47 29.62
C LEU A 24 54.52 12.42 30.04
N ASP A 25 54.06 13.35 30.86
CA ASP A 25 52.65 13.43 31.24
C ASP A 25 51.74 13.70 30.03
N GLU A 26 52.15 14.60 29.14
CA GLU A 26 51.41 14.89 27.90
C GLU A 26 51.34 13.68 26.96
N THR A 27 52.44 12.95 26.80
CA THR A 27 52.47 11.75 25.95
C THR A 27 51.65 10.61 26.54
N GLN A 28 51.70 10.39 27.86
CA GLN A 28 50.83 9.42 28.53
C GLN A 28 49.35 9.79 28.37
N LEU A 29 49.01 11.07 28.49
CA LEU A 29 47.65 11.55 28.31
C LEU A 29 47.14 11.38 26.87
N ARG A 30 47.98 11.69 25.88
CA ARG A 30 47.67 11.45 24.47
C ARG A 30 47.53 9.96 24.16
N LEU A 31 48.35 9.10 24.76
CA LEU A 31 48.25 7.65 24.59
C LEU A 31 46.97 7.09 25.22
N ALA A 32 46.60 7.55 26.42
CA ALA A 32 45.40 7.10 27.13
C ALA A 32 44.10 7.53 26.43
N THR A 33 44.10 8.69 25.77
CA THR A 33 42.90 9.22 25.09
C THR A 33 42.88 8.94 23.59
N GLY A 34 44.01 8.60 22.99
CA GLY A 34 44.17 8.50 21.53
C GLY A 34 44.05 9.84 20.79
N LEU A 35 43.85 10.95 21.50
CA LEU A 35 43.60 12.26 20.91
C LEU A 35 44.87 13.11 20.94
N LYS A 36 45.29 13.58 19.76
CA LYS A 36 46.39 14.55 19.66
C LYS A 36 46.04 15.89 20.31
N VAL A 37 44.79 16.34 20.18
CA VAL A 37 44.26 17.59 20.72
C VAL A 37 43.03 17.27 21.55
N ARG A 38 43.11 17.47 22.86
CA ARG A 38 42.01 17.13 23.80
C ARG A 38 41.25 18.35 24.33
N SER A 39 41.85 19.53 24.28
CA SER A 39 41.23 20.75 24.79
C SER A 39 41.52 21.95 23.90
N ALA A 40 40.72 22.99 24.06
CA ALA A 40 40.91 24.27 23.39
C ALA A 40 42.28 24.92 23.72
N ILE A 41 42.93 24.55 24.84
CA ILE A 41 44.27 25.04 25.21
C ILE A 41 45.37 24.39 24.35
N ASP A 42 45.17 23.16 23.85
CA ASP A 42 46.18 22.43 23.07
C ASP A 42 46.15 22.89 21.59
N SER A 43 44.95 23.11 21.03
CA SER A 43 44.76 23.81 19.77
C SER A 43 43.31 24.25 19.60
N PRO A 44 43.00 25.56 19.62
CA PRO A 44 41.63 26.04 19.49
C PRO A 44 40.99 25.62 18.16
N THR A 45 41.69 25.82 17.04
CA THR A 45 41.17 25.54 15.70
C THR A 45 40.83 24.06 15.53
N ALA A 46 41.76 23.16 15.87
CA ALA A 46 41.54 21.72 15.76
C ALA A 46 40.43 21.23 16.71
N TYR A 47 40.40 21.73 17.95
CA TYR A 47 39.40 21.30 18.95
C TYR A 47 37.98 21.73 18.57
N PHE A 48 37.77 22.96 18.10
CA PHE A 48 36.44 23.43 17.69
C PHE A 48 35.99 22.84 16.35
N THR A 49 36.90 22.62 15.39
CA THR A 49 36.56 21.89 14.16
C THR A 49 36.16 20.44 14.46
N ALA A 50 36.91 19.74 15.32
CA ALA A 50 36.58 18.37 15.72
C ALA A 50 35.22 18.29 16.43
N GLN A 51 34.91 19.24 17.32
CA GLN A 51 33.58 19.33 17.96
C GLN A 51 32.47 19.55 16.94
N GLY A 52 32.65 20.46 15.97
CA GLY A 52 31.67 20.70 14.91
C GLY A 52 31.42 19.44 14.07
N LEU A 53 32.48 18.70 13.74
CA LEU A 53 32.38 17.41 13.04
C LEU A 53 31.65 16.35 13.87
N ASN A 54 31.87 16.31 15.19
CA ASN A 54 31.22 15.34 16.08
C ASN A 54 29.71 15.63 16.24
N ASN A 55 29.33 16.90 16.31
CA ASN A 55 27.94 17.33 16.28
C ASN A 55 27.28 16.92 14.95
N ARG A 56 27.94 17.19 13.82
CA ARG A 56 27.47 16.78 12.50
C ARG A 56 27.30 15.27 12.38
N ALA A 57 28.23 14.48 12.92
CA ALA A 57 28.13 13.03 12.91
C ALA A 57 26.94 12.54 13.75
N SER A 58 26.64 13.21 14.87
CA SER A 58 25.45 12.91 15.69
C SER A 58 24.15 13.22 14.94
N ASP A 59 24.09 14.38 14.27
CA ASP A 59 22.94 14.76 13.44
C ASP A 59 22.74 13.76 12.28
N LEU A 60 23.83 13.33 11.64
CA LEU A 60 23.79 12.34 10.56
C LEU A 60 23.32 10.96 11.04
N ASN A 61 23.65 10.55 12.27
CA ASN A 61 23.09 9.32 12.85
C ASN A 61 21.57 9.45 13.06
N GLY A 62 21.09 10.58 13.59
CA GLY A 62 19.65 10.82 13.72
C GLY A 62 18.91 10.84 12.38
N LEU A 63 19.54 11.41 11.35
CA LEU A 63 19.02 11.36 9.98
C LEU A 63 19.00 9.93 9.43
N LEU A 64 20.05 9.15 9.66
CA LEU A 64 20.15 7.76 9.21
C LEU A 64 19.06 6.88 9.84
N ASP A 65 18.77 7.07 11.13
CA ASP A 65 17.65 6.38 11.79
C ASP A 65 16.30 6.77 11.19
N SER A 66 16.09 8.07 10.95
CA SER A 66 14.86 8.57 10.31
C SER A 66 14.69 8.03 8.89
N MET A 67 15.79 7.96 8.12
CA MET A 67 15.81 7.33 6.80
C MET A 67 15.51 5.83 6.90
N GLY A 68 16.06 5.12 7.90
CA GLY A 68 15.76 3.71 8.14
C GLY A 68 14.29 3.45 8.44
N GLN A 69 13.63 4.35 9.19
CA GLN A 69 12.18 4.30 9.40
C GLN A 69 11.40 4.61 8.11
N GLY A 70 11.87 5.57 7.30
CA GLY A 70 11.31 5.88 5.99
C GLY A 70 11.39 4.70 5.02
N VAL A 71 12.52 3.99 4.98
CA VAL A 71 12.71 2.80 4.15
C VAL A 71 11.72 1.70 4.54
N LYS A 72 11.55 1.41 5.84
CA LYS A 72 10.55 0.41 6.29
C LYS A 72 9.12 0.80 5.88
N THR A 73 8.79 2.09 5.91
CA THR A 73 7.49 2.59 5.46
C THR A 73 7.31 2.37 3.96
N LEU A 74 8.35 2.64 3.15
CA LEU A 74 8.34 2.39 1.72
C LEU A 74 8.27 0.90 1.38
N GLU A 75 8.94 0.03 2.15
CA GLU A 75 8.83 -1.43 2.01
C GLU A 75 7.41 -1.93 2.27
N ALA A 76 6.76 -1.44 3.32
CA ALA A 76 5.36 -1.76 3.60
C ALA A 76 4.44 -1.25 2.48
N ALA A 77 4.69 -0.05 1.95
CA ALA A 77 3.96 0.48 0.81
C ALA A 77 4.15 -0.37 -0.46
N ASP A 78 5.38 -0.83 -0.76
CA ASP A 78 5.68 -1.72 -1.89
C ASP A 78 4.91 -3.05 -1.78
N GLN A 79 4.88 -3.66 -0.59
CA GLN A 79 4.08 -4.85 -0.34
C GLN A 79 2.57 -4.59 -0.51
N GLY A 80 2.09 -3.43 -0.06
CA GLY A 80 0.71 -2.99 -0.26
C GLY A 80 0.35 -2.87 -1.75
N ILE A 81 1.19 -2.20 -2.53
CA ILE A 81 1.01 -2.03 -3.99
C ILE A 81 1.02 -3.39 -4.70
N LYS A 82 1.95 -4.29 -4.36
CA LYS A 82 1.97 -5.65 -4.92
C LYS A 82 0.68 -6.42 -4.64
N SER A 83 0.11 -6.26 -3.46
CA SER A 83 -1.16 -6.89 -3.09
C SER A 83 -2.33 -6.32 -3.91
N ILE A 84 -2.34 -5.01 -4.14
CA ILE A 84 -3.32 -4.35 -5.02
C ILE A 84 -3.18 -4.85 -6.46
N LEU A 85 -1.96 -4.99 -6.99
CA LEU A 85 -1.74 -5.51 -8.34
C LEU A 85 -2.30 -6.93 -8.49
N LYS A 86 -2.03 -7.82 -7.54
CA LYS A 86 -2.62 -9.17 -7.53
C LYS A 86 -4.14 -9.14 -7.47
N LEU A 87 -4.71 -8.23 -6.68
CA LEU A 87 -6.16 -8.06 -6.63
C LEU A 87 -6.71 -7.63 -7.99
N VAL A 88 -6.09 -6.66 -8.66
CA VAL A 88 -6.48 -6.21 -10.00
C VAL A 88 -6.37 -7.32 -11.04
N GLU A 89 -5.34 -8.15 -10.98
CA GLU A 89 -5.21 -9.33 -11.84
C GLU A 89 -6.36 -10.34 -11.62
N SER A 90 -6.73 -10.60 -10.36
CA SER A 90 -7.87 -11.46 -10.04
C SER A 90 -9.20 -10.87 -10.53
N MET A 91 -9.39 -9.55 -10.36
CA MET A 91 -10.59 -8.86 -10.82
C MET A 91 -10.69 -8.90 -12.34
N LYS A 92 -9.57 -8.78 -13.07
CA LYS A 92 -9.54 -8.96 -14.52
C LYS A 92 -9.95 -10.37 -14.93
N ALA A 93 -9.51 -11.41 -14.21
CA ALA A 93 -9.92 -12.78 -14.47
C ALA A 93 -11.43 -12.97 -14.26
N VAL A 94 -11.98 -12.42 -13.17
CA VAL A 94 -13.44 -12.46 -12.90
C VAL A 94 -14.22 -11.68 -13.97
N ALA A 95 -13.73 -10.51 -14.40
CA ALA A 95 -14.37 -9.73 -15.45
C ALA A 95 -14.39 -10.47 -16.79
N ASN A 96 -13.30 -11.17 -17.13
CA ASN A 96 -13.26 -12.02 -18.33
C ASN A 96 -14.21 -13.21 -18.21
N GLN A 97 -14.30 -13.84 -17.04
CA GLN A 97 -15.25 -14.93 -16.79
C GLN A 97 -16.70 -14.45 -16.93
N ALA A 98 -17.01 -13.26 -16.42
CA ALA A 98 -18.32 -12.62 -16.57
C ALA A 98 -18.63 -12.28 -18.04
N LEU A 99 -17.64 -11.85 -18.82
CA LEU A 99 -17.80 -11.60 -20.26
C LEU A 99 -18.07 -12.89 -21.04
N GLU A 100 -17.44 -14.00 -20.66
CA GLU A 100 -17.62 -15.30 -21.31
C GLU A 100 -18.96 -15.97 -20.92
N THR A 101 -19.50 -15.68 -19.74
CA THR A 101 -20.84 -16.12 -19.34
C THR A 101 -21.91 -15.34 -20.10
N LYS A 102 -22.14 -15.72 -21.35
CA LYS A 102 -23.33 -15.28 -22.10
C LYS A 102 -24.59 -15.70 -21.35
N VAL A 103 -25.44 -14.73 -21.04
CA VAL A 103 -26.84 -14.98 -20.65
C VAL A 103 -27.51 -15.55 -21.90
N ASN A 104 -27.66 -16.87 -21.96
CA ASN A 104 -28.47 -17.50 -22.99
C ASN A 104 -29.94 -17.29 -22.61
N PRO A 105 -30.70 -16.43 -23.33
CA PRO A 105 -32.14 -16.36 -23.12
C PRO A 105 -32.72 -17.75 -23.39
N THR A 106 -33.51 -18.27 -22.45
CA THR A 106 -34.27 -19.50 -22.67
C THR A 106 -35.42 -19.16 -23.59
N THR A 107 -35.21 -19.21 -24.90
CA THR A 107 -36.29 -19.04 -25.88
C THR A 107 -37.14 -20.31 -25.88
N ILE A 108 -38.33 -20.24 -25.28
CA ILE A 108 -39.37 -21.27 -25.45
C ILE A 108 -40.01 -21.02 -26.83
N THR A 109 -39.50 -21.69 -27.85
CA THR A 109 -40.05 -21.64 -29.20
C THR A 109 -41.27 -22.56 -29.31
N GLY A 110 -42.47 -22.01 -29.06
CA GLY A 110 -43.74 -22.70 -29.24
C GLY A 110 -44.32 -22.54 -30.65
N ASN A 111 -43.63 -22.99 -31.70
CA ASN A 111 -44.23 -23.00 -33.04
C ASN A 111 -45.21 -24.19 -33.16
N ARG A 112 -46.52 -23.95 -32.99
CA ARG A 112 -47.55 -24.85 -33.54
C ARG A 112 -47.66 -24.54 -35.03
N ALA A 113 -47.28 -25.50 -35.88
CA ALA A 113 -47.43 -25.38 -37.31
C ALA A 113 -48.90 -25.60 -37.71
N GLY A 114 -49.48 -24.66 -38.46
CA GLY A 114 -50.53 -24.98 -39.44
C GLY A 114 -51.89 -24.35 -39.27
N ASP A 115 -52.33 -23.97 -38.07
CA ASP A 115 -53.69 -23.47 -37.84
C ASP A 115 -53.71 -22.06 -37.22
N PRO A 116 -54.61 -21.15 -37.65
CA PRO A 116 -54.76 -19.83 -37.05
C PRO A 116 -55.16 -19.94 -35.57
N LEU A 117 -54.54 -19.11 -34.72
CA LEU A 117 -54.93 -18.96 -33.32
C LEU A 117 -56.32 -18.32 -33.26
N THR A 118 -57.34 -19.15 -33.10
CA THR A 118 -58.73 -18.72 -32.88
C THR A 118 -59.03 -18.75 -31.37
N GLY A 119 -60.05 -18.01 -30.92
CA GLY A 119 -60.33 -17.79 -29.50
C GLY A 119 -60.44 -19.05 -28.62
N GLY A 120 -60.76 -20.21 -29.19
CA GLY A 120 -60.90 -21.47 -28.44
C GLY A 120 -59.61 -22.25 -28.17
N VAL A 121 -58.44 -21.78 -28.61
CA VAL A 121 -57.17 -22.50 -28.41
C VAL A 121 -56.68 -22.33 -26.97
N THR A 122 -56.48 -23.45 -26.27
CA THR A 122 -55.89 -23.48 -24.91
C THR A 122 -54.38 -23.29 -24.97
N LEU A 123 -53.84 -22.33 -24.23
CA LEU A 123 -52.39 -22.12 -24.13
C LEU A 123 -51.79 -23.08 -23.09
N ALA A 124 -51.45 -24.30 -23.50
CA ALA A 124 -50.84 -25.30 -22.62
C ALA A 124 -49.37 -24.95 -22.30
N GLY A 125 -48.94 -25.19 -21.05
CA GLY A 125 -47.55 -25.03 -20.60
C GLY A 125 -47.22 -23.71 -19.91
N LEU A 126 -48.19 -22.84 -19.70
CA LEU A 126 -48.03 -21.59 -18.95
C LEU A 126 -48.07 -21.76 -17.43
N GLY A 127 -48.50 -22.93 -16.93
CA GLY A 127 -48.69 -23.18 -15.49
C GLY A 127 -47.40 -23.19 -14.66
N ASP A 128 -46.23 -23.28 -15.30
CA ASP A 128 -44.93 -23.22 -14.61
C ASP A 128 -44.35 -21.79 -14.57
N LEU A 129 -45.01 -20.80 -15.19
CA LEU A 129 -44.59 -19.39 -15.10
C LEU A 129 -45.07 -18.80 -13.76
N ALA A 130 -44.14 -18.57 -12.83
CA ALA A 130 -44.42 -17.96 -11.54
C ALA A 130 -44.79 -16.46 -11.68
N THR A 131 -45.48 -15.90 -10.69
CA THR A 131 -45.82 -14.46 -10.61
C THR A 131 -44.60 -13.57 -10.88
N GLY A 132 -44.74 -12.62 -11.81
CA GLY A 132 -43.68 -11.66 -12.18
C GLY A 132 -42.91 -12.02 -13.46
N HIS A 133 -43.31 -13.08 -14.17
CA HIS A 133 -42.86 -13.33 -15.54
C HIS A 133 -43.83 -12.71 -16.54
N THR A 134 -43.29 -12.09 -17.59
CA THR A 134 -44.06 -11.49 -18.68
C THR A 134 -43.96 -12.30 -19.97
N ILE A 135 -45.06 -12.37 -20.72
CA ILE A 135 -45.07 -12.82 -22.10
C ILE A 135 -45.18 -11.61 -23.01
N THR A 136 -44.19 -11.42 -23.86
CA THR A 136 -44.20 -10.39 -24.90
C THR A 136 -44.67 -11.00 -26.21
N ILE A 137 -45.79 -10.50 -26.74
CA ILE A 137 -46.36 -10.94 -28.00
C ILE A 137 -46.12 -9.86 -29.04
N THR A 138 -45.38 -10.22 -30.09
CA THR A 138 -45.10 -9.32 -31.21
C THR A 138 -45.82 -9.84 -32.45
N VAL A 139 -46.69 -9.01 -33.02
CA VAL A 139 -47.35 -9.27 -34.31
C VAL A 139 -47.03 -8.10 -35.25
N GLY A 140 -46.16 -8.36 -36.22
CA GLY A 140 -45.65 -7.29 -37.09
C GLY A 140 -44.75 -6.32 -36.31
N GLU A 141 -45.13 -5.04 -36.27
CA GLU A 141 -44.37 -3.98 -35.56
C GLU A 141 -44.93 -3.66 -34.17
N VAL A 142 -46.08 -4.24 -33.78
CA VAL A 142 -46.70 -4.00 -32.48
C VAL A 142 -46.20 -5.03 -31.48
N THR A 143 -45.73 -4.56 -30.32
CA THR A 143 -45.23 -5.40 -29.23
C THR A 143 -45.97 -5.03 -27.94
N GLU A 144 -46.67 -5.99 -27.37
CA GLU A 144 -47.39 -5.85 -26.09
C GLU A 144 -46.84 -6.87 -25.08
N THR A 145 -46.80 -6.48 -23.80
CA THR A 145 -46.22 -7.28 -22.71
C THR A 145 -47.29 -7.58 -21.67
N VAL A 146 -47.52 -8.87 -21.40
CA VAL A 146 -48.55 -9.36 -20.49
C VAL A 146 -47.90 -10.02 -19.27
N ASP A 147 -48.24 -9.55 -18.07
CA ASP A 147 -47.85 -10.19 -16.80
C ASP A 147 -48.71 -11.43 -16.54
N ILE A 148 -48.09 -12.57 -16.20
CA ILE A 148 -48.80 -13.81 -15.81
C ILE A 148 -48.81 -13.95 -14.28
N GLY A 149 -50.00 -14.18 -13.70
CA GLY A 149 -50.24 -14.35 -12.27
C GLY A 149 -51.11 -15.58 -11.94
N ALA A 150 -51.71 -15.64 -10.73
CA ALA A 150 -52.69 -16.65 -10.30
C ALA A 150 -53.97 -16.03 -9.68
N ALA A 151 -54.55 -15.02 -10.32
CA ALA A 151 -55.75 -14.29 -9.94
C ALA A 151 -56.87 -14.40 -11.01
N SER A 152 -58.12 -14.29 -10.56
CA SER A 152 -59.32 -14.32 -11.40
C SER A 152 -59.34 -13.18 -12.43
N GLY A 153 -58.83 -13.45 -13.63
CA GLY A 153 -58.65 -12.49 -14.73
C GLY A 153 -57.54 -12.85 -15.73
N GLU A 154 -56.94 -14.03 -15.61
CA GLU A 154 -55.77 -14.43 -16.41
C GLU A 154 -56.09 -15.13 -17.73
N VAL A 155 -55.17 -14.94 -18.68
CA VAL A 155 -55.22 -15.46 -20.05
C VAL A 155 -55.10 -16.99 -20.05
N ALA A 156 -56.23 -17.69 -20.17
CA ALA A 156 -56.28 -19.15 -20.26
C ALA A 156 -56.45 -19.62 -21.73
N THR A 157 -57.06 -18.78 -22.55
CA THR A 157 -57.37 -19.02 -23.96
C THR A 157 -56.88 -17.86 -24.82
N VAL A 158 -56.77 -18.10 -26.13
CA VAL A 158 -56.49 -17.02 -27.10
C VAL A 158 -57.58 -15.95 -27.05
N GLN A 159 -58.83 -16.30 -26.72
CA GLN A 159 -59.92 -15.34 -26.59
C GLN A 159 -59.66 -14.33 -25.48
N ASP A 160 -59.12 -14.76 -24.34
CA ASP A 160 -58.81 -13.88 -23.21
C ASP A 160 -57.74 -12.83 -23.55
N LEU A 161 -56.90 -13.12 -24.55
CA LEU A 161 -55.90 -12.20 -25.08
C LEU A 161 -56.49 -11.24 -26.15
N ILE A 162 -57.54 -11.66 -26.84
CA ILE A 162 -58.24 -10.86 -27.86
C ILE A 162 -59.22 -9.88 -27.21
N ASP A 163 -59.86 -10.28 -26.11
CA ASP A 163 -60.88 -9.49 -25.40
C ASP A 163 -60.30 -8.44 -24.46
N TRP A 164 -58.97 -8.37 -24.35
CA TRP A 164 -58.22 -7.31 -23.67
C TRP A 164 -57.93 -6.14 -24.61
#